data_AF-A0A2U3K1V5-F1
#
_entry.id   AF-A0A2U3K1V5-F1
#
_cell.length_a   1.000
_cell.length_b   1.000
_cell.length_c   1.000
_cell.angle_alpha   90.00
_cell.angle_beta   90.00
_cell.angle_gamma   90.00
#
_symmetry.space_group_name_H-M   'P 1'
#
loop_
_entity.id
_entity.type
_entity.pdbx_description
1 polymer ?
#
loop_
_entity_poly.entity_id
_entity_poly.type
_entity_poly.pdbx_seq_one_letter_code
_entity_poly.pdbx_strand_id
1 'polypeptide(L)'
;MGNFYTDVIQRDSRFQSATRVAELDLLEPTTRRLVEQIVDSAQKMGIPLIVYETYRSQARQQELFDQGATKLRKVGVHHYGLACDIVRSIGGEPSWKGDFAFLGELAHASGLIWGGDWGNPGIKHSFVDAVHVQRSTVAREPALFAGTWYPDDTYNPYADDPHLLFAAATPSKPTGSKSAAAVPRPKKRS
;
A
#
# COMPACT_ATOMS: atom_id res chain seq x y z
N MET A 1 -13.81 -2.29 -19.10
CA MET A 1 -12.43 -2.76 -19.33
C MET A 1 -12.13 -3.78 -18.26
N GLY A 2 -11.67 -4.98 -18.61
CA GLY A 2 -11.25 -5.98 -17.62
C GLY A 2 -9.89 -5.64 -17.02
N ASN A 3 -9.55 -6.24 -15.88
CA ASN A 3 -8.24 -6.20 -15.26
C ASN A 3 -7.94 -7.55 -14.57
N PHE A 4 -6.74 -7.71 -14.01
CA PHE A 4 -6.35 -8.98 -13.38
C PHE A 4 -7.32 -9.42 -12.26
N TYR A 5 -7.89 -8.49 -11.50
CA TYR A 5 -8.87 -8.82 -10.49
C TYR A 5 -10.18 -9.38 -11.09
N THR A 6 -10.76 -8.74 -12.10
CA THR A 6 -12.02 -9.21 -12.71
C THR A 6 -11.83 -10.44 -13.60
N ASP A 7 -10.67 -10.55 -14.22
CA ASP A 7 -10.45 -11.52 -15.29
C ASP A 7 -9.79 -12.81 -14.76
N VAL A 8 -9.03 -12.72 -13.66
CA VAL A 8 -8.33 -13.85 -13.04
C VAL A 8 -8.85 -14.10 -11.63
N ILE A 9 -8.68 -13.16 -10.70
CA ILE A 9 -8.98 -13.39 -9.27
C ILE A 9 -10.43 -13.79 -9.04
N GLN A 10 -11.39 -13.04 -9.58
CA GLN A 10 -12.83 -13.30 -9.41
C GLN A 10 -13.29 -14.63 -10.02
N ARG A 11 -12.50 -15.21 -10.91
CA ARG A 11 -12.80 -16.47 -11.60
C ARG A 11 -12.06 -17.67 -11.01
N ASP A 12 -11.07 -17.44 -10.14
CA ASP A 12 -10.33 -18.52 -9.50
C ASP A 12 -11.20 -19.22 -8.45
N SER A 13 -11.10 -20.55 -8.39
CA SER A 13 -11.81 -21.38 -7.40
C SER A 13 -11.53 -21.00 -5.94
N ARG A 14 -10.39 -20.35 -5.67
CA ARG A 14 -9.95 -19.90 -4.35
C ARG A 14 -10.57 -18.55 -3.95
N PHE A 15 -11.32 -17.87 -4.82
CA PHE A 15 -11.85 -16.52 -4.58
C PHE A 15 -12.67 -16.37 -3.29
N GLN A 16 -13.34 -17.44 -2.83
CA GLN A 16 -14.10 -17.44 -1.58
C GLN A 16 -13.51 -18.37 -0.51
N SER A 17 -12.32 -18.93 -0.77
CA SER A 17 -11.72 -19.93 0.11
C SER A 17 -11.13 -19.30 1.37
N ALA A 18 -11.36 -19.90 2.53
CA ALA A 18 -10.67 -19.56 3.77
C ALA A 18 -9.27 -20.19 3.85
N THR A 19 -8.83 -20.96 2.87
CA THR A 19 -7.47 -21.51 2.83
C THR A 19 -6.47 -20.40 2.49
N ARG A 20 -5.34 -20.36 3.21
CA ARG A 20 -4.21 -19.48 2.89
C ARG A 20 -3.67 -19.81 1.49
N VAL A 21 -3.49 -18.80 0.66
CA VAL A 21 -2.92 -18.92 -0.70
C VAL A 21 -1.53 -18.29 -0.67
N ALA A 22 -0.52 -19.04 -1.15
CA ALA A 22 0.85 -18.55 -1.28
C ALA A 22 1.33 -18.57 -2.74
N GLU A 23 0.48 -19.05 -3.65
CA GLU A 23 0.81 -19.19 -5.05
C GLU A 23 0.96 -17.82 -5.70
N LEU A 24 2.10 -17.64 -6.37
CA LEU A 24 2.44 -16.41 -7.08
C LEU A 24 1.51 -16.13 -8.26
N ASP A 25 0.82 -17.15 -8.78
CA ASP A 25 -0.11 -17.03 -9.90
C ASP A 25 -1.32 -16.13 -9.60
N LEU A 26 -1.67 -15.94 -8.32
CA LEU A 26 -2.69 -14.99 -7.85
C LEU A 26 -2.13 -13.62 -7.43
N LEU A 27 -0.85 -13.35 -7.74
CA LEU A 27 -0.35 -11.99 -7.86
C LEU A 27 -0.52 -11.50 -9.29
N GLU A 28 -0.95 -10.25 -9.43
CA GLU A 28 -0.97 -9.54 -10.70
C GLU A 28 0.43 -9.56 -11.33
N PRO A 29 0.58 -9.73 -12.66
CA PRO A 29 1.87 -10.05 -13.29
C PRO A 29 3.02 -9.09 -12.94
N THR A 30 2.77 -7.78 -12.91
CA THR A 30 3.80 -6.83 -12.50
C THR A 30 4.11 -6.98 -11.00
N THR A 31 3.10 -7.06 -10.14
CA THR A 31 3.26 -7.29 -8.69
C THR A 31 4.07 -8.56 -8.43
N ARG A 32 3.78 -9.66 -9.13
CA ARG A 32 4.50 -10.93 -9.05
C ARG A 32 5.98 -10.76 -9.34
N ARG A 33 6.31 -10.12 -10.46
CA ARG A 33 7.70 -9.86 -10.87
C ARG A 33 8.44 -9.04 -9.82
N LEU A 34 7.80 -8.03 -9.23
CA LEU A 34 8.42 -7.20 -8.18
C LEU A 34 8.64 -7.99 -6.88
N VAL A 35 7.71 -8.87 -6.49
CA VAL A 35 7.86 -9.78 -5.35
C VAL A 35 9.00 -10.78 -5.58
N GLU A 36 9.10 -11.36 -6.78
CA GLU A 36 10.20 -12.25 -7.15
C GLU A 36 11.56 -11.52 -7.07
N GLN A 37 11.63 -10.26 -7.52
CA GLN A 37 12.83 -9.43 -7.40
C GLN A 37 13.26 -9.19 -5.95
N ILE A 38 12.30 -8.98 -5.04
CA ILE A 38 12.58 -8.86 -3.60
C ILE A 38 13.18 -10.16 -3.05
N VAL A 39 12.55 -11.30 -3.33
CA VAL A 39 13.00 -12.61 -2.86
C VAL A 39 14.39 -12.94 -3.39
N ASP A 40 14.64 -12.71 -4.69
CA ASP A 40 15.93 -12.93 -5.31
C ASP A 40 17.03 -12.03 -4.73
N SER A 41 16.70 -10.77 -4.45
CA SER A 41 17.64 -9.82 -3.86
C SER A 41 17.98 -10.18 -2.42
N ALA A 42 16.98 -10.55 -1.61
CA ALA A 42 17.17 -11.02 -0.25
C ALA A 42 18.02 -12.31 -0.21
N GLN A 43 17.78 -13.24 -1.13
CA GLN A 43 18.56 -14.46 -1.25
C GLN A 43 20.04 -14.16 -1.55
N LYS A 44 20.34 -13.20 -2.43
CA LYS A 44 21.72 -12.75 -2.71
C LYS A 44 22.39 -12.11 -1.49
N MET A 45 21.62 -11.55 -0.56
CA MET A 45 22.09 -10.99 0.71
C MET A 45 22.22 -12.04 1.82
N GLY A 46 21.91 -13.32 1.56
CA GLY A 46 21.91 -14.37 2.57
C GLY A 46 20.72 -14.29 3.54
N ILE A 47 19.63 -13.63 3.13
CA ILE A 47 18.39 -13.51 3.89
C ILE A 47 17.32 -14.34 3.16
N PRO A 48 17.20 -15.65 3.43
CA PRO A 48 16.22 -16.48 2.76
C PRO A 48 14.81 -16.07 3.21
N LEU A 49 13.89 -15.92 2.24
CA LEU A 49 12.50 -15.50 2.46
C LEU A 49 11.49 -16.56 2.00
N ILE A 50 10.29 -16.49 2.54
CA ILE A 50 9.12 -17.26 2.13
C ILE A 50 8.01 -16.28 1.77
N VAL A 51 7.43 -16.46 0.59
CA VAL A 51 6.14 -15.87 0.19
C VAL A 51 5.07 -16.57 1.02
N TYR A 52 4.52 -15.90 2.03
CA TYR A 52 3.64 -16.52 3.01
C TYR A 52 2.17 -16.46 2.58
N GLU A 53 1.72 -15.30 2.09
CA GLU A 53 0.34 -15.12 1.63
C GLU A 53 0.27 -14.12 0.47
N THR A 54 -0.27 -14.54 -0.66
CA THR A 54 -0.43 -13.73 -1.87
C THR A 54 -1.87 -13.19 -1.94
N TYR A 55 -2.80 -14.02 -2.37
CA TYR A 55 -4.22 -13.69 -2.38
C TYR A 55 -4.88 -13.99 -1.04
N ARG A 56 -5.75 -13.08 -0.61
CA ARG A 56 -6.60 -13.26 0.57
C ARG A 56 -8.06 -13.04 0.20
N SER A 57 -8.90 -14.02 0.49
CA SER A 57 -10.35 -13.86 0.33
C SER A 57 -10.95 -13.11 1.54
N GLN A 58 -12.17 -12.61 1.37
CA GLN A 58 -12.93 -12.07 2.50
C GLN A 58 -13.25 -13.15 3.55
N ALA A 59 -13.42 -14.42 3.15
CA ALA A 59 -13.65 -15.52 4.08
C ALA A 59 -12.40 -15.79 4.94
N ARG A 60 -11.21 -15.81 4.33
CA ARG A 60 -9.92 -15.92 5.05
C ARG A 60 -9.71 -14.76 6.01
N GLN A 61 -10.01 -13.53 5.58
CA GLN A 61 -9.90 -12.36 6.46
C GLN A 61 -10.82 -12.46 7.66
N GLN A 62 -12.06 -12.91 7.45
CA GLN A 62 -13.02 -13.11 8.53
C GLN A 62 -12.53 -14.17 9.53
N GLU A 63 -12.00 -15.29 9.04
CA GLU A 63 -11.39 -16.32 9.87
C GLU A 63 -10.22 -15.78 10.70
N LEU A 64 -9.29 -15.03 10.09
CA LEU A 64 -8.16 -14.40 10.79
C LEU A 64 -8.65 -13.42 11.86
N PHE A 65 -9.71 -12.67 11.57
CA PHE A 65 -10.31 -11.74 12.52
C PHE A 65 -10.91 -12.50 13.71
N ASP A 66 -11.66 -13.57 13.46
CA ASP A 66 -12.30 -14.38 14.49
C ASP A 66 -11.27 -15.11 15.39
N GLN A 67 -10.12 -15.45 14.83
CA GLN A 67 -8.97 -16.00 15.57
C GLN A 67 -8.17 -14.93 16.34
N GLY A 68 -8.49 -13.65 16.16
CA GLY A 68 -7.75 -12.54 16.77
C GLY A 68 -6.36 -12.28 16.15
N ALA A 69 -6.06 -12.88 14.99
CA ALA A 69 -4.81 -12.69 14.27
C ALA A 69 -4.74 -11.32 13.57
N THR A 70 -5.88 -10.65 13.39
CA THR A 70 -5.97 -9.29 12.83
C THR A 70 -7.10 -8.50 13.49
N LYS A 71 -6.98 -7.17 13.48
CA LYS A 71 -8.04 -6.24 13.91
C LYS A 71 -8.94 -5.81 12.75
N LEU A 72 -8.57 -6.13 11.51
CA LEU A 72 -9.30 -5.73 10.32
C LEU A 72 -10.30 -6.81 9.92
N ARG A 73 -11.58 -6.45 9.81
CA ARG A 73 -12.65 -7.37 9.35
C ARG A 73 -12.71 -7.49 7.83
N LYS A 74 -12.42 -6.41 7.12
CA LYS A 74 -12.46 -6.36 5.66
C LYS A 74 -11.09 -6.64 5.09
N VAL A 75 -11.05 -7.44 4.04
CA VAL A 75 -9.81 -7.73 3.34
C VAL A 75 -9.35 -6.49 2.56
N GLY A 76 -8.05 -6.21 2.60
CA GLY A 76 -7.43 -5.09 1.90
C GLY A 76 -6.87 -5.49 0.53
N VAL A 77 -5.71 -4.94 0.21
CA VAL A 77 -5.08 -5.01 -1.13
C VAL A 77 -4.77 -6.43 -1.60
N HIS A 78 -4.56 -7.40 -0.70
CA HIS A 78 -4.42 -8.82 -1.04
C HIS A 78 -5.58 -9.37 -1.87
N HIS A 79 -6.81 -8.87 -1.65
CA HIS A 79 -7.98 -9.34 -2.38
C HIS A 79 -7.93 -9.02 -3.87
N TYR A 80 -7.06 -8.09 -4.27
CA TYR A 80 -6.94 -7.60 -5.63
C TYR A 80 -5.72 -8.18 -6.35
N GLY A 81 -4.96 -9.08 -5.71
CA GLY A 81 -3.72 -9.64 -6.25
C GLY A 81 -2.55 -8.64 -6.25
N LEU A 82 -2.64 -7.58 -5.45
CA LEU A 82 -1.72 -6.44 -5.46
C LEU A 82 -0.87 -6.32 -4.19
N ALA A 83 -0.89 -7.34 -3.32
CA ALA A 83 -0.12 -7.36 -2.08
C ALA A 83 0.39 -8.76 -1.76
N CYS A 84 1.44 -8.83 -0.95
CA CYS A 84 2.07 -10.07 -0.54
C CYS A 84 2.63 -9.92 0.87
N ASP A 85 2.44 -10.96 1.69
CA ASP A 85 3.13 -11.08 2.97
C ASP A 85 4.37 -11.97 2.77
N ILE A 86 5.54 -11.45 3.17
CA ILE A 86 6.84 -12.09 2.99
C ILE A 86 7.52 -12.21 4.35
N VAL A 87 7.87 -13.43 4.73
CA VAL A 87 8.48 -13.74 6.03
C VAL A 87 9.88 -14.31 5.86
N ARG A 88 10.68 -14.30 6.92
CA ARG A 88 11.99 -14.97 6.89
C ARG A 88 11.81 -16.48 6.86
N SER A 89 12.70 -17.18 6.15
CA SER A 89 12.88 -18.62 6.24
C SER A 89 13.95 -18.93 7.29
N ILE A 90 13.60 -19.62 8.36
CA ILE A 90 14.56 -20.10 9.37
C ILE A 90 14.48 -21.62 9.41
N GLY A 91 15.51 -22.28 8.88
CA GLY A 91 15.52 -23.74 8.77
C GLY A 91 14.43 -24.29 7.83
N GLY A 92 13.98 -23.50 6.86
CA GLY A 92 12.89 -23.88 5.95
C GLY A 92 11.49 -23.48 6.43
N GLU A 93 11.37 -23.00 7.68
CA GLU A 93 10.08 -22.63 8.28
C GLU A 93 9.84 -21.12 8.27
N PRO A 94 8.59 -20.66 8.14
CA PRO A 94 8.24 -19.25 8.19
C PRO A 94 8.48 -18.65 9.59
N SER A 95 9.08 -17.46 9.64
CA SER A 95 9.34 -16.73 10.88
C SER A 95 9.00 -15.24 10.75
N TRP A 96 8.16 -14.77 11.67
CA TRP A 96 7.82 -13.35 11.91
C TRP A 96 8.75 -12.66 12.91
N LYS A 97 9.75 -13.36 13.43
CA LYS A 97 10.65 -12.82 14.45
C LYS A 97 11.73 -11.95 13.81
N GLY A 98 12.07 -10.85 14.49
CA GLY A 98 13.18 -9.98 14.14
C GLY A 98 12.74 -8.72 13.39
N ASP A 99 13.74 -7.97 12.92
CA ASP A 99 13.54 -6.74 12.17
C ASP A 99 13.34 -7.03 10.68
N PHE A 100 12.38 -6.31 10.09
CA PHE A 100 12.00 -6.36 8.68
C PHE A 100 12.31 -5.06 7.93
N ALA A 101 13.08 -4.12 8.51
CA ALA A 101 13.53 -2.93 7.79
C ALA A 101 14.22 -3.23 6.45
N PHE A 102 14.97 -4.34 6.36
CA PHE A 102 15.54 -4.83 5.11
C PHE A 102 14.48 -5.10 4.02
N LEU A 103 13.29 -5.56 4.41
CA LEU A 103 12.18 -5.78 3.48
C LEU A 103 11.66 -4.43 2.95
N GLY A 104 11.65 -3.40 3.79
CA GLY A 104 11.36 -2.02 3.38
C GLY A 104 12.33 -1.49 2.32
N GLU A 105 13.63 -1.68 2.52
CA GLU A 105 14.66 -1.28 1.56
C GLU A 105 14.50 -2.00 0.22
N LEU A 106 14.26 -3.32 0.26
CA LEU A 106 14.06 -4.13 -0.95
C LEU A 106 12.76 -3.81 -1.68
N ALA A 107 11.67 -3.58 -0.93
CA ALA A 107 10.38 -3.20 -1.47
C ALA A 107 10.48 -1.85 -2.20
N HIS A 108 11.05 -0.84 -1.53
CA HIS A 108 11.26 0.47 -2.13
C HIS A 108 12.14 0.39 -3.38
N ALA A 109 13.25 -0.35 -3.33
CA ALA A 109 14.12 -0.56 -4.49
C ALA A 109 13.41 -1.26 -5.68
N SER A 110 12.39 -2.08 -5.39
CA SER A 110 11.56 -2.77 -6.38
C SER A 110 10.32 -1.98 -6.80
N GLY A 111 10.05 -0.82 -6.20
CA GLY A 111 8.86 -0.02 -6.48
C GLY A 111 7.57 -0.56 -5.83
N LEU A 112 7.67 -1.29 -4.72
CA LEU A 112 6.54 -1.67 -3.87
C LEU A 112 6.58 -0.91 -2.55
N ILE A 113 5.40 -0.64 -2.00
CA ILE A 113 5.25 -0.07 -0.65
C ILE A 113 5.45 -1.17 0.38
N TRP A 114 6.15 -0.85 1.47
CA TRP A 114 6.27 -1.72 2.64
C TRP A 114 5.29 -1.30 3.73
N GLY A 115 4.61 -2.26 4.37
CA GLY A 115 3.65 -1.99 5.44
C GLY A 115 4.29 -1.48 6.74
N GLY A 116 5.62 -1.42 6.82
CA GLY A 116 6.31 -0.79 7.94
C GLY A 116 6.30 0.75 7.89
N ASP A 117 6.26 1.33 6.69
CA ASP A 117 6.29 2.78 6.48
C ASP A 117 5.16 3.30 5.58
N TRP A 118 4.36 2.42 5.00
CA TRP A 118 3.27 2.75 4.07
C TRP A 118 3.67 3.71 2.95
N GLY A 119 4.93 3.62 2.50
CA GLY A 119 5.49 4.43 1.44
C GLY A 119 6.05 5.78 1.92
N ASN A 120 6.08 6.04 3.23
CA ASN A 120 6.65 7.26 3.79
C ASN A 120 7.58 6.99 4.99
N PRO A 121 8.88 6.73 4.78
CA PRO A 121 9.83 6.43 5.85
C PRO A 121 10.05 7.59 6.83
N GLY A 122 9.66 8.82 6.45
CA GLY A 122 9.74 10.00 7.32
C GLY A 122 8.61 10.11 8.34
N ILE A 123 7.57 9.29 8.23
CA ILE A 123 6.39 9.33 9.10
C ILE A 123 6.34 8.08 9.98
N LYS A 124 6.11 8.26 11.28
CA LYS A 124 5.82 7.14 12.17
C LYS A 124 4.34 6.78 12.09
N HIS A 125 4.05 5.55 11.69
CA HIS A 125 2.70 5.03 11.60
C HIS A 125 2.32 4.29 12.90
N SER A 126 1.06 4.46 13.33
CA SER A 126 0.51 3.72 14.49
C SER A 126 0.11 2.29 14.13
N PHE A 127 -0.03 2.00 12.83
CA PHE A 127 -0.27 0.68 12.29
C PHE A 127 0.96 0.29 11.47
N VAL A 128 1.62 -0.80 11.87
CA VAL A 128 2.83 -1.33 11.24
C VAL A 128 2.52 -2.77 10.87
N ASP A 129 2.66 -3.08 9.58
CA ASP A 129 2.55 -4.43 9.04
C ASP A 129 3.88 -4.82 8.40
N ALA A 130 4.81 -5.27 9.25
CA ALA A 130 6.23 -5.34 8.90
C ALA A 130 6.58 -6.43 7.87
N VAL A 131 5.68 -7.38 7.61
CA VAL A 131 5.89 -8.45 6.61
C VAL A 131 5.19 -8.15 5.29
N HIS A 132 4.43 -7.07 5.23
CA HIS A 132 3.54 -6.76 4.13
C HIS A 132 4.22 -5.89 3.08
N VAL A 133 3.99 -6.20 1.80
CA VAL A 133 4.29 -5.31 0.68
C VAL A 133 3.08 -5.17 -0.23
N GLN A 134 2.86 -3.98 -0.79
CA GLN A 134 1.75 -3.73 -1.72
C GLN A 134 2.10 -2.79 -2.87
N ARG A 135 1.40 -2.97 -3.99
CA ARG A 135 1.53 -2.14 -5.18
C ARG A 135 0.75 -0.84 -5.06
N SER A 136 -0.46 -0.85 -4.48
CA SER A 136 -1.32 0.34 -4.35
C SER A 136 -0.87 1.26 -3.20
N THR A 137 -0.94 2.58 -3.37
CA THR A 137 -0.85 3.51 -2.24
C THR A 137 -2.11 3.40 -1.37
N VAL A 138 -2.01 3.77 -0.08
CA VAL A 138 -3.16 3.87 0.82
C VAL A 138 -4.20 4.87 0.28
N ALA A 139 -3.75 5.94 -0.38
CA ALA A 139 -4.63 6.94 -0.98
C ALA A 139 -5.45 6.40 -2.17
N ARG A 140 -4.94 5.38 -2.88
CA ARG A 140 -5.63 4.73 -4.00
C ARG A 140 -6.61 3.64 -3.56
N GLU A 141 -6.49 3.12 -2.34
CA GLU A 141 -7.34 2.04 -1.83
C GLU A 141 -8.84 2.29 -1.98
N PRO A 142 -9.40 3.50 -1.70
CA PRO A 142 -10.83 3.74 -1.92
C PRO A 142 -11.25 3.55 -3.38
N ALA A 143 -10.44 3.98 -4.34
CA ALA A 143 -10.73 3.84 -5.77
C ALA A 143 -10.54 2.38 -6.24
N LEU A 144 -9.51 1.70 -5.72
CA LEU A 144 -9.32 0.26 -5.94
C LEU A 144 -10.53 -0.53 -5.46
N PHE A 145 -10.99 -0.26 -4.23
CA PHE A 145 -12.09 -1.00 -3.61
C PHE A 145 -13.45 -0.68 -4.23
N ALA A 146 -13.62 0.53 -4.77
CA ALA A 146 -14.79 0.91 -5.55
C ALA A 146 -14.77 0.31 -6.97
N GLY A 147 -13.66 -0.31 -7.40
CA GLY A 147 -13.48 -0.82 -8.76
C GLY A 147 -13.37 0.29 -9.82
N THR A 148 -13.10 1.53 -9.41
CA THR A 148 -12.94 2.68 -10.32
C THR A 148 -11.49 2.87 -10.76
N TRP A 149 -10.56 2.13 -10.17
CA TRP A 149 -9.14 2.17 -10.51
C TRP A 149 -8.47 0.81 -10.29
N TYR A 150 -7.47 0.50 -11.10
CA TYR A 150 -6.56 -0.64 -10.95
C TYR A 150 -5.22 -0.25 -11.59
N PRO A 151 -4.05 -0.59 -11.01
CA PRO A 151 -2.77 -0.17 -11.56
C PRO A 151 -2.50 -0.83 -12.91
N ASP A 152 -2.05 -0.04 -13.88
CA ASP A 152 -1.48 -0.56 -15.13
C ASP A 152 -0.02 -0.97 -14.95
N ASP A 153 0.62 -1.53 -15.98
CA ASP A 153 2.01 -2.02 -15.91
C ASP A 153 3.07 -0.94 -15.67
N THR A 154 2.73 0.33 -15.90
CA THR A 154 3.64 1.48 -15.75
C THR A 154 3.49 2.19 -14.40
N TYR A 155 2.44 1.85 -13.64
CA TYR A 155 2.17 2.45 -12.35
C TYR A 155 3.33 2.25 -11.35
N ASN A 156 3.75 3.36 -10.74
CA ASN A 156 4.75 3.41 -9.67
C ASN A 156 4.16 4.17 -8.47
N PRO A 157 4.02 3.53 -7.29
CA PRO A 157 3.42 4.16 -6.11
C PRO A 157 4.20 5.38 -5.58
N TYR A 158 5.48 5.51 -5.90
CA TYR A 158 6.32 6.63 -5.47
C TYR A 158 6.30 7.82 -6.45
N ALA A 159 5.73 7.62 -7.64
CA ALA A 159 5.46 8.69 -8.61
C ALA A 159 3.97 9.08 -8.63
N ASP A 160 3.11 8.25 -8.01
CA ASP A 160 1.69 8.51 -7.84
C ASP A 160 1.49 9.48 -6.69
N ASP A 161 1.48 10.78 -6.99
CA ASP A 161 1.33 11.84 -5.99
C ASP A 161 -0.06 11.76 -5.33
N PRO A 162 -0.11 11.31 -4.06
CA PRO A 162 -0.53 12.23 -3.01
C PRO A 162 0.14 11.90 -1.66
N HIS A 163 1.41 12.30 -1.45
CA HIS A 163 2.05 12.18 -0.12
C HIS A 163 1.54 13.21 0.92
N LEU A 164 0.51 13.98 0.59
CA LEU A 164 -0.14 14.97 1.47
C LEU A 164 -1.52 14.49 1.96
N LEU A 165 -1.58 13.44 2.78
CA LEU A 165 -2.80 13.15 3.56
C LEU A 165 -2.64 13.37 5.07
N PHE A 166 -1.49 13.87 5.53
CA PHE A 166 -1.32 14.35 6.92
C PHE A 166 -0.40 15.57 7.00
N ALA A 167 -0.72 16.64 6.27
CA ALA A 167 -0.15 17.97 6.51
C ALA A 167 -1.23 18.90 7.10
N ALA A 168 -1.23 18.97 8.43
CA ALA A 168 -1.76 20.03 9.31
C ALA A 168 -3.09 20.73 8.94
N ALA A 169 -4.12 20.44 9.73
CA ALA A 169 -5.14 21.44 10.04
C ALA A 169 -4.51 22.58 10.86
N THR A 170 -4.16 23.68 10.19
CA THR A 170 -3.99 25.00 10.83
C THR A 170 -4.71 26.05 9.97
N PRO A 171 -5.69 26.80 10.51
CA PRO A 171 -6.33 27.86 9.76
C PRO A 171 -5.38 29.07 9.69
N SER A 172 -4.82 29.34 8.52
CA SER A 172 -4.09 30.59 8.27
C SER A 172 -5.08 31.76 8.15
N LYS A 173 -4.93 32.74 9.05
CA LYS A 173 -5.63 34.03 9.04
C LYS A 173 -5.51 34.75 7.69
N PRO A 174 -6.51 35.55 7.27
CA PRO A 174 -6.43 36.32 6.03
C PRO A 174 -5.43 37.47 6.19
N THR A 175 -4.40 37.47 5.36
CA THR A 175 -3.46 38.58 5.21
C THR A 175 -4.14 39.70 4.42
N GLY A 176 -4.36 40.84 5.10
CA GLY A 176 -4.92 42.04 4.49
C GLY A 176 -4.04 42.60 3.38
N SER A 177 -4.66 42.85 2.22
CA SER A 177 -4.05 43.57 1.10
C SER A 177 -3.83 45.03 1.47
N LYS A 178 -2.58 45.50 1.45
CA LYS A 178 -2.28 46.92 1.26
C LYS A 178 -2.00 47.12 -0.23
N SER A 179 -2.85 47.91 -0.89
CA SER A 179 -2.47 48.60 -2.12
C SER A 179 -2.81 50.09 -1.97
N ALA A 180 -1.82 50.91 -2.24
CA ALA A 180 -1.85 52.37 -2.19
C ALA A 180 -2.39 52.94 -3.50
N ALA A 181 -3.08 54.09 -3.43
CA ALA A 181 -2.77 55.31 -4.19
C ALA A 181 -3.89 56.35 -4.04
N ALA A 182 -3.47 57.60 -3.84
CA ALA A 182 -4.30 58.78 -3.63
C ALA A 182 -4.75 59.43 -4.94
N VAL A 183 -5.91 60.12 -4.92
CA VAL A 183 -6.26 61.23 -5.84
C VAL A 183 -7.04 62.31 -5.04
N PRO A 184 -6.82 63.63 -5.25
CA PRO A 184 -7.29 64.68 -4.35
C PRO A 184 -8.47 65.55 -4.85
N ARG A 185 -9.18 66.16 -3.87
CA ARG A 185 -9.98 67.44 -3.87
C ARG A 185 -11.30 67.50 -4.71
N PRO A 186 -12.25 68.46 -4.46
CA PRO A 186 -12.14 69.73 -3.73
C PRO A 186 -13.27 70.10 -2.71
N LYS A 187 -13.03 71.26 -2.07
CA LYS A 187 -13.77 72.05 -1.06
C LYS A 187 -15.28 72.30 -1.31
N LYS A 188 -16.05 72.44 -0.21
CA LYS A 188 -17.11 73.45 0.07
C LYS A 188 -17.29 73.51 1.61
N ARG A 189 -16.85 74.54 2.34
CA ARG A 189 -17.58 75.78 2.74
C ARG A 189 -19.08 75.57 2.99
N SER A 190 -19.45 75.54 4.27
CA SER A 190 -20.44 76.40 4.93
C SER A 190 -20.15 76.39 6.43
#